data_AF-H1S5F3-F1
#
_entry.id   AF-H1S5F3-F1
#
_cell.length_a   1.000
_cell.length_b   1.000
_cell.length_c   1.000
_cell.angle_alpha   90.00
_cell.angle_beta   90.00
_cell.angle_gamma   90.00
#
_symmetry.space_group_name_H-M   'P 1'
#
loop_
_entity.id
_entity.type
_entity.pdbx_description
1 polymer ?
#
loop_
_entity_poly.entity_id
_entity_poly.type
_entity_poly.pdbx_seq_one_letter_code
_entity_poly.pdbx_strand_id
1 'polypeptide(L)'
;MQDLGLSHLWTQGDFVMRATAISPVGEALIMTAFGLAVAIPAVLGYNALTRGNKGVISKLNRFAHDLHAYFVTGARMRPTSARPDDTSVRLAVKNQ
;
A
#
# COMPACT_ATOMS: atom_id res chain seq x y z
N MET A 1 -12.87 1.41 68.84
CA MET A 1 -13.42 0.39 67.92
C MET A 1 -14.39 0.99 66.87
N GLN A 2 -14.25 2.26 66.48
CA GLN A 2 -15.20 2.95 65.57
C GLN A 2 -14.64 3.21 64.16
N ASP A 3 -13.31 3.15 63.94
CA ASP A 3 -12.69 3.37 62.62
C ASP A 3 -12.86 2.23 61.60
N LEU A 4 -13.26 1.03 62.07
CA LEU A 4 -13.38 -0.17 61.23
C LEU A 4 -14.56 -0.12 60.24
N GLY A 5 -15.58 0.71 60.50
CA GLY A 5 -16.74 0.84 59.62
C GLY A 5 -16.53 1.81 58.44
N LEU A 6 -15.73 2.87 58.64
CA LEU A 6 -15.48 3.88 57.61
C LEU A 6 -14.54 3.35 56.53
N SER A 7 -13.47 2.64 56.93
CA SER A 7 -12.52 2.03 55.99
C SER A 7 -13.19 1.03 55.06
N HIS A 8 -14.17 0.26 55.54
CA HIS A 8 -14.95 -0.67 54.73
C HIS A 8 -15.80 0.05 53.67
N LEU A 9 -16.43 1.19 54.00
CA LEU A 9 -17.24 1.95 53.04
C LEU A 9 -16.41 2.61 51.94
N TRP A 10 -15.26 3.19 52.30
CA TRP A 10 -14.31 3.74 51.33
C TRP A 10 -13.75 2.66 50.40
N THR A 11 -13.41 1.50 50.97
CA THR A 11 -12.90 0.35 50.23
C THR A 11 -13.99 -0.25 49.32
N GLN A 12 -15.22 -0.36 49.80
CA GLN A 12 -16.38 -0.82 49.02
C GLN A 12 -16.69 0.12 47.84
N GLY A 13 -16.56 1.44 48.04
CA GLY A 13 -16.69 2.43 46.98
C GLY A 13 -15.62 2.30 45.88
N ASP A 14 -14.35 2.10 46.25
CA ASP A 14 -13.25 1.86 45.30
C ASP A 14 -13.49 0.60 44.46
N PHE A 15 -13.92 -0.50 45.09
CA PHE A 15 -14.22 -1.74 44.38
C PHE A 15 -15.35 -1.60 43.37
N VAL A 16 -16.44 -0.92 43.73
CA VAL A 16 -17.57 -0.70 42.82
C VAL A 16 -17.15 0.16 41.63
N MET A 17 -16.42 1.26 41.87
CA MET A 17 -15.93 2.14 40.81
C MET A 17 -15.04 1.38 39.81
N ARG A 18 -14.12 0.54 40.32
CA ARG A 18 -13.21 -0.24 39.49
C ARG A 18 -13.91 -1.41 38.79
N ALA A 19 -14.86 -2.07 39.45
CA ALA A 19 -15.58 -3.20 38.88
C ALA A 19 -16.48 -2.81 37.71
N THR A 20 -17.15 -1.65 37.78
CA THR A 20 -18.02 -1.17 36.70
C THR A 20 -17.24 -0.66 35.48
N ALA A 21 -16.02 -0.15 35.67
CA ALA A 21 -15.20 0.40 34.58
C ALA A 21 -14.61 -0.68 33.63
N ILE A 22 -14.54 -1.94 34.07
CA ILE A 22 -13.84 -2.99 33.33
C ILE A 22 -14.59 -3.44 32.07
N SER A 23 -15.92 -3.44 32.08
CA SER A 23 -16.72 -3.90 30.93
C SER A 23 -16.73 -2.89 29.75
N PRO A 24 -17.00 -1.59 29.95
CA PRO A 24 -17.10 -0.64 28.84
C PRO A 24 -15.75 -0.34 28.16
N VAL A 25 -14.65 -0.43 28.92
CA VAL A 25 -13.30 -0.19 28.38
C VAL A 25 -12.90 -1.29 27.39
N GLY A 26 -13.29 -2.54 27.65
CA GLY A 26 -13.03 -3.66 26.74
C GLY A 26 -13.73 -3.48 25.39
N GLU A 27 -14.99 -3.06 25.38
CA GLU A 27 -15.75 -2.82 24.16
C GLU A 27 -15.13 -1.71 23.29
N ALA A 28 -14.68 -0.61 23.93
CA ALA A 28 -14.02 0.49 23.24
C ALA A 28 -12.64 0.10 22.66
N LEU A 29 -11.88 -0.73 23.37
CA LEU A 29 -10.58 -1.22 22.90
C LEU A 29 -10.71 -2.10 21.66
N ILE A 30 -11.71 -2.97 21.65
CA ILE A 30 -11.97 -3.87 20.52
C ILE A 30 -12.31 -3.06 19.25
N MET A 31 -13.17 -2.04 19.36
CA MET A 31 -13.50 -1.14 18.26
C MET A 31 -12.25 -0.46 17.66
N THR A 32 -11.34 -0.03 18.53
CA THR A 32 -10.09 0.61 18.13
C THR A 32 -9.14 -0.38 17.46
N ALA A 33 -9.01 -1.58 18.01
CA ALA A 33 -8.18 -2.63 17.46
C ALA A 33 -8.64 -3.03 16.05
N PHE A 34 -9.95 -3.16 15.82
CA PHE A 34 -10.48 -3.43 14.49
C PHE A 34 -10.18 -2.31 13.48
N GLY A 35 -10.33 -1.05 13.89
CA GLY A 35 -9.98 0.09 13.05
C GLY A 35 -8.52 0.07 12.60
N LEU A 36 -7.60 -0.27 13.51
CA LEU A 36 -6.18 -0.40 13.19
C LEU A 36 -5.88 -1.63 12.32
N ALA A 37 -6.53 -2.76 12.59
CA ALA A 37 -6.36 -4.00 11.82
C ALA A 37 -6.77 -3.85 10.35
N VAL A 38 -7.81 -3.05 10.07
CA VAL A 38 -8.29 -2.81 8.69
C VAL A 38 -7.58 -1.64 8.00
N ALA A 39 -7.10 -0.63 8.76
CA ALA A 39 -6.50 0.56 8.17
C ALA A 39 -5.22 0.26 7.37
N ILE A 40 -4.33 -0.58 7.89
CA ILE A 40 -3.05 -0.88 7.25
C ILE A 40 -3.25 -1.64 5.92
N PRO A 41 -4.03 -2.74 5.89
CA PRO A 41 -4.33 -3.43 4.63
C PRO A 41 -5.01 -2.53 3.59
N ALA A 42 -5.94 -1.67 4.01
CA ALA A 42 -6.65 -0.77 3.09
C ALA A 42 -5.71 0.24 2.41
N VAL A 43 -4.79 0.85 3.16
CA VAL A 43 -3.84 1.83 2.63
C VAL A 43 -2.80 1.16 1.72
N LEU A 44 -2.32 -0.04 2.09
CA LEU A 44 -1.41 -0.82 1.23
C LEU A 44 -2.09 -1.22 -0.09
N GLY A 45 -3.34 -1.69 -0.03
CA GLY A 45 -4.12 -2.02 -1.22
C GLY A 45 -4.33 -0.81 -2.13
N TYR A 46 -4.71 0.34 -1.56
CA TYR A 46 -4.86 1.59 -2.31
C TYR A 46 -3.58 1.99 -3.03
N ASN A 47 -2.44 1.93 -2.34
CA ASN A 47 -1.15 2.28 -2.94
C ASN A 47 -0.72 1.27 -4.02
N ALA A 48 -0.90 -0.04 -3.78
CA ALA A 48 -0.57 -1.08 -4.73
C ALA A 48 -1.39 -0.97 -6.02
N LEU A 49 -2.71 -0.72 -5.90
CA LEU A 49 -3.61 -0.49 -7.04
C LEU A 49 -3.25 0.79 -7.78
N THR A 50 -2.98 1.88 -7.07
CA THR A 50 -2.58 3.16 -7.68
C THR A 50 -1.26 3.03 -8.43
N ARG A 51 -0.31 2.25 -7.90
CA ARG A 51 0.95 1.95 -8.59
C ARG A 51 0.73 1.07 -9.82
N GLY A 52 -0.16 0.08 -9.75
CA GLY A 52 -0.54 -0.78 -10.88
C GLY A 52 -1.24 -0.01 -12.01
N ASN A 53 -2.15 0.90 -11.67
CA ASN A 53 -2.88 1.72 -12.62
C ASN A 53 -1.96 2.53 -13.53
N LYS A 54 -0.85 3.07 -13.01
CA LYS A 54 0.15 3.78 -13.82
C LYS A 54 0.75 2.88 -14.92
N GLY A 55 0.96 1.60 -14.63
CA GLY A 55 1.42 0.63 -15.62
C GLY A 55 0.38 0.31 -16.69
N VAL A 56 -0.88 0.15 -16.29
CA VAL A 56 -2.00 -0.08 -17.21
C VAL A 56 -2.22 1.11 -18.15
N ILE A 57 -2.22 2.33 -17.59
CA ILE A 57 -2.35 3.57 -18.36
C ILE A 57 -1.19 3.74 -19.35
N SER A 58 0.05 3.41 -18.94
CA SER A 58 1.21 3.46 -19.84
C SER A 58 1.07 2.48 -21.02
N LYS A 59 0.57 1.27 -20.78
CA LYS A 59 0.29 0.29 -21.85
C LYS A 59 -0.82 0.77 -22.77
N LEU A 60 -1.89 1.34 -22.22
CA LEU A 60 -3.01 1.88 -23.00
C LEU A 60 -2.56 3.07 -23.87
N ASN A 61 -1.69 3.93 -23.35
CA ASN A 61 -1.15 5.06 -24.12
C ASN A 61 -0.26 4.60 -25.29
N ARG A 62 0.53 3.53 -25.09
CA ARG A 62 1.29 2.89 -26.18
C ARG A 62 0.36 2.29 -27.23
N PHE A 63 -0.68 1.59 -26.80
CA PHE A 63 -1.69 1.05 -27.70
C PHE A 63 -2.41 2.16 -28.49
N ALA A 64 -2.77 3.27 -27.85
CA ALA A 64 -3.36 4.41 -28.51
C ALA A 64 -2.40 5.04 -29.54
N HIS A 65 -1.10 5.11 -29.23
CA HIS A 65 -0.07 5.55 -30.17
C HIS A 65 0.07 4.61 -31.36
N ASP A 66 0.09 3.30 -31.13
CA ASP A 66 0.18 2.30 -32.18
C ASP A 66 -1.07 2.30 -33.07
N LEU A 67 -2.26 2.46 -32.48
CA LEU A 67 -3.51 2.64 -33.23
C LEU A 67 -3.53 3.96 -34.00
N HIS A 68 -3.11 5.07 -33.40
CA HIS A 68 -3.06 6.36 -34.08
C HIS A 68 -2.07 6.31 -35.25
N ALA A 69 -0.89 5.72 -35.07
CA ALA A 69 0.07 5.51 -36.14
C ALA A 69 -0.48 4.58 -37.22
N TYR A 70 -1.20 3.52 -36.83
CA TYR A 70 -1.84 2.59 -37.77
C TYR A 70 -2.97 3.25 -38.57
N PHE A 71 -3.82 4.05 -37.94
CA PHE A 71 -4.91 4.77 -38.59
C PHE A 71 -4.42 5.95 -39.44
N VAL A 72 -3.40 6.68 -38.99
CA VAL A 72 -2.83 7.82 -39.72
C VAL A 72 -1.91 7.36 -40.86
N THR A 73 -1.21 6.24 -40.72
CA THR A 73 -0.12 5.84 -41.63
C THR A 73 -0.42 4.54 -42.41
N GLY A 74 -1.37 3.71 -41.99
CA GLY A 74 -1.82 2.50 -42.70
C GLY A 74 -0.79 1.37 -42.86
N ALA A 75 0.47 1.56 -42.46
CA ALA A 75 1.56 0.62 -42.72
C ALA A 75 2.39 0.34 -41.47
N ARG A 76 2.54 -0.95 -41.17
CA ARG A 76 3.31 -1.55 -40.08
C ARG A 76 4.73 -0.98 -40.04
N MET A 77 5.05 -0.15 -39.03
CA MET A 77 6.43 0.23 -38.78
C MET A 77 7.20 -0.98 -38.25
N ARG A 78 8.02 -1.58 -39.11
CA ARG A 78 8.92 -2.67 -38.77
C ARG A 78 9.88 -2.16 -37.68
N PRO A 79 10.06 -2.86 -36.55
CA PRO A 79 11.13 -2.53 -35.64
C PRO A 79 12.43 -2.72 -36.42
N THR A 80 13.19 -1.64 -36.61
CA THR A 80 14.56 -1.70 -37.12
C THR A 80 15.32 -2.64 -36.21
N SER A 81 15.52 -3.86 -36.70
CA SER A 81 16.38 -4.86 -36.09
C SER A 81 17.75 -4.22 -35.90
N ALA A 82 18.20 -4.25 -34.65
CA ALA A 82 19.55 -3.99 -34.18
C ALA A 82 20.59 -4.00 -35.30
N ARG A 83 21.18 -2.83 -35.56
CA ARG A 83 22.41 -2.70 -36.35
C ARG A 83 23.51 -3.47 -35.60
N PRO A 84 24.08 -4.53 -36.19
CA PRO A 84 25.25 -5.19 -35.62
C PRO A 84 26.44 -4.22 -35.65
N ASP A 85 27.26 -4.28 -34.60
CA ASP A 85 28.73 -4.30 -34.69
C ASP A 85 29.62 -3.04 -34.76
N ASP A 86 29.32 -1.93 -34.07
CA ASP A 86 30.37 -0.91 -33.82
C ASP A 86 31.48 -1.40 -32.84
N THR A 87 31.30 -2.57 -32.22
CA THR A 87 32.31 -3.22 -31.38
C THR A 87 33.35 -4.02 -32.18
N SER A 88 33.03 -4.51 -33.39
CA SER A 88 33.98 -5.25 -34.23
C SER A 88 35.01 -4.31 -34.88
N VAL A 89 34.58 -3.11 -35.28
CA VAL A 89 35.42 -2.06 -35.87
C VAL A 89 36.47 -1.55 -34.88
N ARG A 90 36.11 -1.46 -33.59
CA ARG A 90 37.02 -0.99 -32.53
C ARG A 90 38.03 -2.03 -32.07
N LEU A 91 37.77 -3.31 -32.29
CA LEU A 91 38.68 -4.40 -31.95
C LEU A 91 39.73 -4.64 -33.06
N ALA A 92 39.38 -4.38 -34.33
CA ALA A 92 40.32 -4.47 -35.44
C ALA A 92 41.40 -3.36 -35.45
N VAL A 93 41.11 -2.18 -34.88
CA VAL A 93 42.05 -1.03 -34.83
C VAL A 93 43.08 -1.13 -33.70
N LYS A 94 42.85 -1.96 -32.67
CA LYS A 94 43.74 -2.05 -31.50
C LYS A 94 44.84 -3.11 -31.59
N ASN A 95 44.97 -3.80 -32.73
CA ASN A 95 45.94 -4.89 -32.91
C ASN A 95 46.97 -4.58 -34.02
N GLN A 96 47.31 -3.30 -34.18
CA GLN A 96 48.45 -2.85 -34.99
C GLN A 96 49.40 -2.04 -34.11
#